data_AF-A0A2T0ZWW9-F1
#
_entry.id   AF-A0A2T0ZWW9-F1
#
_cell.length_a   1.000
_cell.length_b   1.000
_cell.length_c   1.000
_cell.angle_alpha   90.00
_cell.angle_beta   90.00
_cell.angle_gamma   90.00
#
_symmetry.space_group_name_H-M   'P 1'
#
loop_
_entity.id
_entity.type
_entity.pdbx_description
1 polymer ?
#
loop_
_entity_poly.entity_id
_entity_poly.type
_entity_poly.pdbx_seq_one_letter_code
_entity_poly.pdbx_strand_id
1 'polypeptide(L)'
;MGARRLLVQAREAAGLSRAALAVAAATSRPTLSAYEHGRKSPTLDTASRILRAAGYELALAPAVEFVEIAADRGRRIVVPKVLPRLPVEDALATVKLPVHLNWSDRGRQFDMRDRRQRARVYEIVLREGGPEDVLRYVDGALLVDLWDELVLPAAVRSSWNAVVSGGADKVVA
;
A
#
# COMPACT_ATOMS: atom_id res chain seq x y z
N MET A 1 -3.62 2.05 -12.04
CA MET A 1 -4.84 2.86 -11.80
C MET A 1 -4.94 3.95 -12.85
N GLY A 2 -6.12 4.24 -13.42
CA GLY A 2 -6.27 5.27 -14.47
C GLY A 2 -6.70 6.63 -13.92
N ALA A 3 -6.34 7.73 -14.61
CA ALA A 3 -6.63 9.12 -14.21
C ALA A 3 -8.11 9.38 -13.87
N ARG A 4 -9.04 8.72 -14.58
CA ARG A 4 -10.48 8.73 -14.29
C ARG A 4 -10.79 8.37 -12.83
N ARG A 5 -10.20 7.29 -12.31
CA ARG A 5 -10.47 6.82 -10.94
C ARG A 5 -9.91 7.80 -9.91
N LEU A 6 -8.74 8.38 -10.18
CA LEU A 6 -8.10 9.35 -9.30
C LEU A 6 -8.95 10.60 -9.09
N LEU A 7 -9.49 11.18 -10.16
CA LEU A 7 -10.31 12.40 -10.04
C LEU A 7 -11.62 12.14 -9.28
N VAL A 8 -12.28 11.02 -9.54
CA VAL A 8 -13.52 10.64 -8.83
C VAL A 8 -13.23 10.41 -7.35
N GLN A 9 -12.19 9.65 -7.03
CA GLN A 9 -11.80 9.34 -5.65
C GLN A 9 -11.44 10.60 -4.85
N ALA A 10 -10.60 11.47 -5.42
CA ALA A 10 -10.22 12.72 -4.77
C ALA A 10 -11.43 13.62 -4.49
N ARG A 11 -12.35 13.73 -5.46
CA ARG A 11 -13.57 14.52 -5.29
C ARG A 11 -14.46 13.97 -4.17
N GLU A 12 -14.67 12.65 -4.14
CA GLU A 12 -15.54 12.00 -3.16
C GLU A 12 -14.95 12.06 -1.75
N ALA A 13 -13.65 11.82 -1.61
CA ALA A 13 -12.96 11.92 -0.33
C ALA A 13 -12.89 13.36 0.20
N ALA A 14 -12.87 14.37 -0.69
CA ALA A 14 -13.01 15.77 -0.33
C ALA A 14 -14.47 16.22 -0.06
N GLY A 15 -15.46 15.34 -0.23
CA GLY A 15 -16.88 15.67 -0.08
C GLY A 15 -17.42 16.68 -1.10
N LEU A 16 -16.74 16.87 -2.24
CA LEU A 16 -17.09 17.88 -3.23
C LEU A 16 -18.09 17.36 -4.27
N SER A 17 -19.03 18.23 -4.67
CA SER A 17 -19.81 17.98 -5.89
C SER A 17 -18.96 18.24 -7.13
N ARG A 18 -19.34 17.67 -8.29
CA ARG A 18 -18.66 17.98 -9.57
C ARG A 18 -18.69 19.47 -9.90
N ALA A 19 -19.76 20.17 -9.54
CA ALA A 19 -19.86 21.62 -9.78
C ALA A 19 -18.88 22.40 -8.89
N ALA A 20 -18.81 22.05 -7.60
CA ALA A 20 -17.89 22.68 -6.66
C ALA A 20 -16.43 22.46 -7.05
N LEU A 21 -16.05 21.21 -7.38
CA LEU A 21 -14.69 20.91 -7.82
C LEU A 21 -14.34 21.58 -9.15
N ALA A 22 -15.30 21.68 -10.08
CA ALA A 22 -15.05 22.37 -11.35
C ALA A 22 -14.72 23.85 -11.15
N VAL A 23 -15.47 24.54 -10.27
CA VAL A 23 -15.20 25.93 -9.90
C VAL A 23 -13.82 26.06 -9.25
N ALA A 24 -13.54 25.24 -8.23
CA ALA A 24 -12.25 25.27 -7.51
C ALA A 24 -11.06 24.97 -8.44
N ALA A 25 -11.24 24.07 -9.40
CA ALA A 25 -10.21 23.69 -10.36
C ALA A 25 -10.22 24.52 -11.64
N ALA A 26 -10.89 25.69 -11.67
CA ALA A 26 -11.02 26.57 -12.84
C ALA A 26 -11.26 25.77 -14.15
N THR A 27 -12.31 24.96 -14.14
CA THR A 27 -12.81 24.18 -15.28
C THR A 27 -14.34 24.20 -15.29
N SER A 28 -14.97 23.60 -16.29
CA SER A 28 -16.43 23.51 -16.35
C SER A 28 -16.93 22.18 -15.79
N ARG A 29 -18.13 22.17 -15.19
CA ARG A 29 -18.80 20.93 -14.76
C ARG A 29 -18.91 19.91 -15.91
N PRO A 30 -19.33 20.27 -17.14
CA PRO A 30 -19.33 19.34 -18.28
C PRO A 30 -17.95 18.79 -18.62
N THR A 31 -16.89 19.62 -18.57
CA THR A 31 -15.51 19.20 -18.80
C THR A 31 -15.04 18.20 -17.74
N LEU A 32 -15.25 18.52 -16.46
CA LEU A 32 -14.90 17.62 -15.36
C LEU A 32 -15.68 16.31 -15.45
N SER A 33 -16.97 16.36 -15.78
CA SER A 33 -17.78 15.16 -16.02
C SER A 33 -17.23 14.32 -17.17
N ALA A 34 -16.77 14.93 -18.27
CA ALA A 34 -16.16 14.20 -19.37
C ALA A 34 -14.87 13.47 -18.94
N TYR A 35 -14.06 14.09 -18.08
CA TYR A 35 -12.87 13.45 -17.49
C TYR A 35 -13.23 12.28 -16.56
N GLU A 36 -14.17 12.47 -15.63
CA GLU A 36 -14.60 11.43 -14.68
C GLU A 36 -15.29 10.23 -15.34
N HIS A 37 -15.83 10.39 -16.54
CA HIS A 37 -16.40 9.30 -17.34
C HIS A 37 -15.42 8.74 -18.39
N GLY A 38 -14.21 9.29 -18.49
CA GLY A 38 -13.20 8.87 -19.47
C GLY A 38 -13.53 9.22 -20.91
N ARG A 39 -14.50 10.11 -21.16
CA ARG A 39 -14.82 10.62 -22.51
C ARG A 39 -13.75 11.59 -23.03
N LYS A 40 -13.04 12.23 -22.11
CA LYS A 40 -11.82 13.01 -22.38
C LYS A 40 -10.74 12.57 -21.39
N SER A 41 -9.50 12.61 -21.81
CA SER A 41 -8.35 12.44 -20.92
C SER A 41 -7.75 13.82 -20.63
N PRO A 42 -7.65 14.24 -19.36
CA PRO A 42 -6.93 15.47 -19.01
C PRO A 42 -5.42 15.29 -19.26
N THR A 43 -4.71 16.39 -19.53
CA THR A 43 -3.25 16.38 -19.46
C THR A 43 -2.80 16.16 -18.01
N LEU A 44 -1.54 15.76 -17.79
CA LEU A 44 -0.99 15.58 -16.45
C LEU A 44 -1.10 16.86 -15.60
N ASP A 45 -0.83 18.01 -16.21
CA ASP A 45 -0.97 19.33 -15.58
C ASP A 45 -2.43 19.60 -15.17
N THR A 46 -3.39 19.36 -16.07
CA THR A 46 -4.81 19.54 -15.77
C THR A 46 -5.27 18.59 -14.66
N ALA A 47 -4.84 17.33 -14.69
CA ALA A 47 -5.16 16.37 -13.64
C ALA A 47 -4.57 16.81 -12.29
N SER A 48 -3.30 17.24 -12.27
CA SER A 48 -2.62 17.72 -11.07
C SER A 48 -3.31 18.94 -10.46
N ARG A 49 -3.74 19.89 -11.30
CA ARG A 49 -4.49 21.08 -10.87
C ARG A 49 -5.86 20.72 -10.27
N ILE A 50 -6.60 19.80 -10.89
CA ILE A 50 -7.90 19.34 -10.37
C ILE A 50 -7.72 18.62 -9.03
N LEU A 51 -6.70 17.75 -8.91
CA LEU A 51 -6.38 17.05 -7.67
C LEU A 51 -6.01 18.02 -6.55
N ARG A 52 -5.17 19.03 -6.85
CA ARG A 52 -4.79 20.08 -5.88
C ARG A 52 -5.99 20.88 -5.39
N ALA A 53 -6.94 21.20 -6.27
CA ALA A 53 -8.19 21.85 -5.89
C ALA A 53 -9.08 20.99 -4.96
N ALA A 54 -8.90 19.67 -4.98
CA ALA A 54 -9.54 18.74 -4.05
C ALA A 54 -8.70 18.45 -2.79
N GLY A 55 -7.54 19.11 -2.61
CA GLY A 55 -6.64 18.88 -1.48
C GLY A 55 -5.65 17.73 -1.64
N TYR A 56 -5.46 17.22 -2.86
CA TYR A 56 -4.57 16.09 -3.16
C TYR A 56 -3.39 16.51 -4.03
N GLU A 57 -2.23 15.90 -3.80
CA GLU A 57 -1.07 16.02 -4.69
C GLU A 57 -0.89 14.75 -5.53
N LEU A 58 -0.55 14.93 -6.81
CA LEU A 58 -0.22 13.81 -7.69
C LEU A 58 1.26 13.45 -7.50
N ALA A 59 1.53 12.29 -6.92
CA ALA A 59 2.88 11.79 -6.68
C ALA A 59 3.13 10.46 -7.39
N LEU A 60 4.40 10.18 -7.69
CA LEU A 60 4.86 8.86 -8.12
C LEU A 60 5.02 7.96 -6.89
N ALA A 61 4.60 6.70 -7.02
CA ALA A 61 4.82 5.67 -6.02
C ALA A 61 5.48 4.45 -6.69
N PRO A 62 6.39 3.74 -6.00
CA PRO A 62 6.94 2.48 -6.49
C PRO A 62 5.84 1.47 -6.76
N ALA A 63 5.93 0.76 -7.89
CA ALA A 63 5.08 -0.40 -8.14
C ALA A 63 5.59 -1.59 -7.32
N VAL A 64 4.79 -2.06 -6.37
CA VAL A 64 5.14 -3.22 -5.54
C VAL A 64 4.84 -4.49 -6.33
N GLU A 65 5.86 -5.01 -7.00
CA GLU A 65 5.83 -6.33 -7.61
C GLU A 65 6.36 -7.39 -6.64
N PHE A 66 5.86 -8.61 -6.76
CA PHE A 66 6.26 -9.73 -5.91
C PHE A 66 7.01 -10.78 -6.71
N VAL A 67 7.97 -11.42 -6.06
CA VAL A 67 8.68 -12.60 -6.56
C VAL A 67 8.45 -13.78 -5.63
N GLU A 68 8.30 -14.97 -6.21
CA GLU A 68 8.24 -16.21 -5.45
C GLU A 68 9.63 -16.84 -5.38
N ILE A 69 10.11 -17.06 -4.16
CA ILE A 69 11.37 -17.74 -3.89
C ILE A 69 11.05 -19.14 -3.38
N ALA A 70 11.60 -20.16 -4.04
CA ALA A 70 11.48 -21.52 -3.58
C ALA A 70 12.23 -21.69 -2.25
N ALA A 71 11.53 -22.20 -1.24
CA ALA A 71 12.09 -22.56 0.05
C ALA A 71 12.19 -24.08 0.21
N ASP A 72 12.74 -24.52 1.33
CA ASP A 72 12.82 -25.93 1.66
C ASP A 72 11.42 -26.58 1.72
N ARG A 73 11.37 -27.88 1.44
CA ARG A 73 10.15 -28.70 1.54
C ARG A 73 8.97 -28.21 0.68
N GLY A 74 9.24 -27.54 -0.44
CA GLY A 74 8.22 -27.11 -1.41
C GLY A 74 7.41 -25.89 -0.99
N ARG A 75 7.77 -25.22 0.10
CA ARG A 75 7.17 -23.93 0.49
C ARG A 75 7.64 -22.83 -0.45
N ARG A 76 6.77 -21.85 -0.67
CA ARG A 76 7.07 -20.66 -1.47
C ARG A 76 7.05 -19.45 -0.57
N ILE A 77 8.11 -18.65 -0.63
CA ILE A 77 8.20 -17.38 0.10
C ILE A 77 7.95 -16.28 -0.92
N VAL A 78 6.94 -15.47 -0.65
CA VAL A 78 6.62 -14.31 -1.49
C VAL A 78 7.32 -13.10 -0.90
N VAL A 79 8.12 -12.41 -1.72
CA VAL A 79 8.87 -11.22 -1.30
C VAL A 79 8.56 -10.06 -2.25
N PRO A 80 8.26 -8.86 -1.75
CA PRO A 80 8.12 -7.69 -2.60
C PRO A 80 9.49 -7.24 -3.11
N LYS A 81 9.58 -6.77 -4.36
CA LYS A 81 10.80 -6.15 -4.91
C LYS A 81 11.14 -4.82 -4.23
N VAL A 82 10.13 -4.12 -3.73
CA VAL A 82 10.24 -2.85 -2.99
C VAL A 82 9.27 -2.90 -1.81
N LEU A 83 9.71 -2.46 -0.63
CA LEU A 83 8.85 -2.48 0.55
C LEU A 83 7.60 -1.59 0.35
N PRO A 84 6.40 -2.10 0.67
CA PRO A 84 5.19 -1.29 0.62
C PRO A 84 5.21 -0.18 1.68
N ARG A 85 4.50 0.91 1.40
CA ARG A 85 4.21 1.99 2.35
C ARG A 85 2.71 2.04 2.57
N LEU A 86 2.28 1.92 3.82
CA LEU A 86 0.88 2.03 4.15
C LEU A 86 0.55 3.47 4.60
N PRO A 87 -0.69 3.94 4.38
CA PRO A 87 -1.20 5.10 5.10
C PRO A 87 -1.02 4.88 6.61
N VAL A 88 -0.71 5.96 7.36
CA VAL A 88 -0.38 5.86 8.79
C VAL A 88 -1.54 5.27 9.58
N GLU A 89 -2.76 5.62 9.21
CA GLU A 89 -4.01 5.11 9.77
C GLU A 89 -4.16 3.60 9.63
N ASP A 90 -3.71 3.03 8.51
CA ASP A 90 -3.75 1.59 8.25
C ASP A 90 -2.58 0.88 8.93
N ALA A 91 -1.37 1.46 8.83
CA ALA A 91 -0.16 0.93 9.44
C ALA A 91 -0.26 0.78 10.97
N LEU A 92 -1.05 1.66 11.60
CA LEU A 92 -1.26 1.73 13.04
C LEU A 92 -2.70 1.36 13.45
N ALA A 93 -3.49 0.77 12.56
CA ALA A 93 -4.85 0.36 12.86
C ALA A 93 -4.90 -0.77 13.89
N THR A 94 -6.06 -0.94 14.55
CA THR A 94 -6.37 -2.21 15.20
C THR A 94 -6.91 -3.17 14.14
N VAL A 95 -6.23 -4.29 13.93
CA VAL A 95 -6.53 -5.22 12.82
C VAL A 95 -6.99 -6.59 13.32
N LYS A 96 -7.75 -7.29 12.48
CA LYS A 96 -8.05 -8.72 12.63
C LYS A 96 -7.44 -9.47 11.47
N LEU A 97 -6.68 -10.51 11.77
CA LEU A 97 -6.12 -11.37 10.74
C LEU A 97 -7.21 -12.30 10.16
N PRO A 98 -7.22 -12.52 8.83
CA PRO A 98 -8.09 -13.49 8.20
C PRO A 98 -7.76 -14.91 8.67
N VAL A 99 -8.72 -15.82 8.50
CA VAL A 99 -8.62 -17.20 9.03
C VAL A 99 -7.41 -17.95 8.49
N HIS A 100 -6.99 -17.70 7.24
CA HIS A 100 -5.80 -18.37 6.68
C HIS A 100 -4.49 -17.95 7.37
N LEU A 101 -4.45 -16.78 8.00
CA LEU A 101 -3.30 -16.31 8.78
C LEU A 101 -3.43 -16.65 10.27
N ASN A 102 -4.65 -16.69 10.80
CA ASN A 102 -4.90 -16.93 12.22
C ASN A 102 -6.05 -17.92 12.43
N TRP A 103 -5.76 -19.19 12.20
CA TRP A 103 -6.74 -20.27 12.26
C TRP A 103 -7.15 -20.66 13.69
N SER A 104 -6.27 -20.44 14.68
CA SER A 104 -6.44 -20.87 16.07
C SER A 104 -7.21 -19.89 16.96
N ASP A 105 -7.14 -18.58 16.68
CA ASP A 105 -7.81 -17.54 17.47
C ASP A 105 -8.60 -16.59 16.56
N ARG A 106 -9.70 -17.12 16.03
CA ARG A 106 -10.56 -16.44 15.06
C ARG A 106 -11.26 -15.25 15.72
N GLY A 107 -10.77 -14.04 15.44
CA GLY A 107 -11.37 -12.80 15.92
C GLY A 107 -10.48 -11.99 16.86
N ARG A 108 -9.31 -12.51 17.23
CA ARG A 108 -8.28 -11.73 17.93
C ARG A 108 -7.97 -10.45 17.18
N GLN A 109 -8.00 -9.36 17.93
CA GLN A 109 -7.58 -8.05 17.47
C GLN A 109 -6.13 -7.83 17.85
N PHE A 110 -5.38 -7.19 16.96
CA PHE A 110 -4.01 -6.77 17.18
C PHE A 110 -3.98 -5.25 17.07
N ASP A 111 -3.54 -4.57 18.13
CA ASP A 111 -3.26 -3.15 18.05
C ASP A 111 -1.89 -2.95 17.39
N MET A 112 -1.88 -2.43 16.16
CA MET A 112 -0.63 -2.22 15.42
C MET A 112 0.19 -1.06 15.97
N ARG A 113 -0.30 -0.27 16.94
CA ARG A 113 0.51 0.70 17.70
C ARG A 113 1.43 0.00 18.69
N ASP A 114 0.98 -1.08 19.29
CA ASP A 114 1.78 -1.92 20.19
C ASP A 114 2.87 -2.64 19.38
N ARG A 115 4.14 -2.34 19.70
CA ARG A 115 5.31 -2.85 18.99
C ARG A 115 5.35 -4.39 18.97
N ARG A 116 5.01 -5.05 20.07
CA ARG A 116 5.05 -6.51 20.19
C ARG A 116 3.91 -7.15 19.41
N GLN A 117 2.72 -6.56 19.44
CA GLN A 117 1.60 -7.04 18.63
C GLN A 117 1.85 -6.85 17.14
N ARG A 118 2.41 -5.71 16.74
CA ARG A 118 2.84 -5.45 15.35
C ARG A 118 3.91 -6.43 14.88
N ALA A 119 4.95 -6.66 15.69
CA ALA A 119 5.97 -7.68 15.41
C ALA A 119 5.33 -9.06 15.18
N ARG A 120 4.38 -9.44 16.04
CA ARG A 120 3.67 -10.71 15.90
C ARG A 120 2.87 -10.80 14.60
N VAL A 121 2.17 -9.74 14.21
CA VAL A 121 1.45 -9.69 12.93
C VAL A 121 2.43 -9.82 11.76
N TYR A 122 3.56 -9.13 11.80
CA TYR A 122 4.56 -9.19 10.73
C TYR A 122 5.16 -10.59 10.61
N GLU A 123 5.51 -11.24 11.72
CA GLU A 123 5.97 -12.64 11.72
C GLU A 123 4.97 -13.59 11.04
N ILE A 124 3.67 -13.44 11.34
CA ILE A 124 2.62 -14.27 10.75
C ILE A 124 2.53 -14.01 9.25
N VAL A 125 2.45 -12.74 8.84
CA VAL A 125 2.28 -12.36 7.43
C VAL A 125 3.49 -12.74 6.59
N LEU A 126 4.72 -12.52 7.08
CA LEU A 126 5.94 -12.89 6.35
C LEU A 126 6.12 -14.41 6.21
N ARG A 127 5.55 -15.19 7.15
CA ARG A 127 5.68 -16.66 7.15
C ARG A 127 4.59 -17.35 6.34
N GLU A 128 3.35 -16.86 6.42
CA GLU A 128 2.17 -17.57 5.92
C GLU A 128 1.35 -16.75 4.90
N GLY A 129 1.64 -15.46 4.74
CA GLY A 129 0.85 -14.53 3.93
C GLY A 129 1.24 -14.49 2.46
N GLY A 130 0.27 -14.11 1.63
CA GLY A 130 0.47 -13.80 0.22
C GLY A 130 0.71 -12.31 -0.05
N PRO A 131 0.84 -11.91 -1.34
CA PRO A 131 0.98 -10.51 -1.74
C PRO A 131 -0.07 -9.58 -1.13
N GLU A 132 -1.34 -9.99 -1.11
CA GLU A 132 -2.44 -9.18 -0.57
C GLU A 132 -2.32 -8.97 0.94
N ASP A 133 -1.84 -9.97 1.68
CA ASP A 133 -1.63 -9.86 3.12
C ASP A 133 -0.47 -8.91 3.43
N VAL A 134 0.63 -8.99 2.65
CA VAL A 134 1.75 -8.05 2.77
C VAL A 134 1.30 -6.62 2.50
N LEU A 135 0.56 -6.38 1.41
CA LEU A 135 0.05 -5.06 1.05
C LEU A 135 -1.00 -4.52 2.03
N ARG A 136 -1.60 -5.39 2.85
CA ARG A 136 -2.63 -4.99 3.81
C ARG A 136 -2.07 -4.71 5.20
N TYR A 137 -1.05 -5.45 5.62
CA TYR A 137 -0.62 -5.44 7.02
C TYR A 137 0.80 -4.93 7.23
N VAL A 138 1.67 -4.96 6.21
CA VAL A 138 3.10 -4.65 6.38
C VAL A 138 3.40 -3.24 5.89
N ASP A 139 3.92 -2.38 6.77
CA ASP A 139 4.53 -1.11 6.40
C ASP A 139 6.06 -1.27 6.38
N GLY A 140 6.69 -0.83 5.30
CA GLY A 140 8.11 -1.03 5.05
C GLY A 140 9.04 -0.40 6.08
N ALA A 141 8.77 0.82 6.54
CA ALA A 141 9.68 1.46 7.51
C ALA A 141 9.50 0.87 8.89
N LEU A 142 8.26 0.54 9.28
CA LEU A 142 8.01 -0.16 10.53
C LEU A 142 8.60 -1.57 10.50
N LEU A 143 8.65 -2.23 9.34
CA LEU A 143 9.29 -3.53 9.18
C LEU A 143 10.81 -3.42 9.34
N VAL A 144 11.44 -2.44 8.68
CA VAL A 144 12.88 -2.16 8.82
C VAL A 144 13.24 -1.89 10.28
N ASP A 145 12.47 -1.03 10.95
CA ASP A 145 12.65 -0.69 12.35
C ASP A 145 12.47 -1.90 13.30
N LEU A 146 11.64 -2.88 12.93
CA LEU A 146 11.41 -4.11 13.71
C LEU A 146 12.31 -5.28 13.32
N TRP A 147 13.10 -5.16 12.24
CA TRP A 147 13.62 -6.32 11.53
C TRP A 147 14.46 -7.25 12.40
N ASP A 148 15.32 -6.70 13.25
CA ASP A 148 16.21 -7.47 14.10
C ASP A 148 15.49 -8.14 15.28
N GLU A 149 14.28 -7.69 15.63
CA GLU A 149 13.47 -8.25 16.71
C GLU A 149 12.57 -9.42 16.25
N LEU A 150 12.30 -9.54 14.94
CA LEU A 150 11.37 -10.56 14.43
C LEU A 150 11.92 -11.98 14.55
N VAL A 151 11.10 -12.92 15.04
CA VAL A 151 11.45 -14.34 15.07
C VAL A 151 10.95 -15.04 13.81
N LEU A 152 11.83 -15.14 12.81
CA LEU A 152 11.53 -15.69 11.49
C LEU A 152 12.33 -16.96 11.19
N PRO A 153 11.77 -17.94 10.44
CA PRO A 153 12.56 -19.02 9.87
C PRO A 153 13.71 -18.47 9.02
N ALA A 154 14.86 -19.15 9.06
CA ALA A 154 16.08 -18.69 8.39
C ALA A 154 15.86 -18.40 6.88
N ALA A 155 15.10 -19.26 6.18
CA ALA A 155 14.76 -19.06 4.78
C ALA A 155 13.96 -17.77 4.53
N VAL A 156 12.96 -17.47 5.38
CA VAL A 156 12.16 -16.23 5.28
C VAL A 156 13.04 -15.02 5.55
N ARG A 157 13.84 -15.06 6.63
CA ARG A 157 14.75 -13.98 6.98
C ARG A 157 15.74 -13.70 5.85
N SER A 158 16.40 -14.73 5.30
CA SER A 158 17.34 -14.57 4.19
C SER A 158 16.70 -13.99 2.94
N SER A 159 15.51 -14.49 2.56
CA SER A 159 14.79 -14.05 1.34
C SER A 159 14.34 -12.59 1.40
N TRP A 160 13.90 -12.13 2.57
CA TRP A 160 13.47 -10.74 2.77
C TRP A 160 14.63 -9.78 3.06
N ASN A 161 15.80 -10.28 3.47
CA ASN A 161 16.91 -9.42 3.91
C ASN A 161 17.36 -8.43 2.85
N ALA A 162 17.35 -8.82 1.57
CA ALA A 162 17.75 -7.96 0.46
C ALA A 162 16.87 -6.71 0.34
N VAL A 163 15.54 -6.87 0.41
CA VAL A 163 14.61 -5.74 0.30
C VAL A 163 14.54 -4.91 1.58
N VAL A 164 14.75 -5.52 2.75
CA VAL A 164 14.74 -4.83 4.05
C VAL A 164 16.02 -4.02 4.29
N SER A 165 17.19 -4.55 3.90
CA SER A 165 18.47 -3.86 4.09
C SER A 165 18.75 -2.77 3.03
N GLY A 166 17.80 -2.51 2.12
CA GLY A 166 17.95 -1.53 1.05
C GLY A 166 18.84 -2.00 -0.11
N GLY A 167 19.06 -3.31 -0.25
CA GLY A 167 19.86 -3.95 -1.29
C GLY A 167 19.15 -4.13 -2.63
N ALA A 168 17.96 -3.56 -2.82
CA ALA A 168 17.42 -3.36 -4.15
C ALA A 168 18.22 -2.22 -4.79
N ASP A 169 19.24 -2.59 -5.56
CA ASP A 169 20.02 -1.75 -6.47
C ASP A 169 19.49 -0.33 -6.62
N LYS A 170 20.14 0.61 -5.93
CA LYS A 170 20.13 2.02 -6.34
C LYS A 170 20.94 2.16 -7.64
N VAL A 171 20.51 1.48 -8.71
CA VAL A 171 20.97 1.83 -10.06
C VAL A 171 20.15 3.03 -10.47
N VAL A 172 20.64 4.19 -10.02
CA VAL A 172 20.35 5.48 -10.62
C VAL A 172 21.17 5.51 -11.91
N ALA A 173 20.50 5.39 -13.05
CA ALA A 173 21.02 5.79 -14.34
C ALA A 173 20.35 7.12 -14.72
#